data_AF-A0A8T6UWD6-F1
#
_entry.id   AF-A0A8T6UWD6-F1
#
_cell.length_a   1.000
_cell.length_b   1.000
_cell.length_c   1.000
_cell.angle_alpha   90.00
_cell.angle_beta   90.00
_cell.angle_gamma   90.00
#
_symmetry.space_group_name_H-M   'P 1'
#
loop_
_entity.id
_entity.type
_entity.pdbx_description
1 polymer ?
#
loop_
_entity_poly.entity_id
_entity_poly.type
_entity_poly.pdbx_seq_one_letter_code
_entity_poly.pdbx_strand_id
1 'polypeptide(L)' 'MRSNHKDYLNPLQNVGRVVVKVGTSSLTDESNKLDVSKIAHLVSMIIKEKKSGKAIVLVS' A
#
# COMPACT_ATOMS: atom_id res chain seq x y z
N MET A 1 -13.38 30.36 16.14
CA MET A 1 -12.20 29.60 16.62
C MET A 1 -11.68 28.75 15.48
N ARG A 2 -10.47 29.02 14.99
CA ARG A 2 -9.80 28.19 13.98
C ARG A 2 -9.22 26.96 14.66
N SER A 3 -9.70 25.77 14.32
CA SER A 3 -9.13 24.50 14.77
C SER A 3 -7.76 24.31 14.11
N ASN A 4 -6.70 24.32 14.92
CA ASN A 4 -5.33 23.96 14.53
C ASN A 4 -5.25 22.44 14.30
N HIS A 5 -5.66 21.95 13.13
CA HIS A 5 -5.23 20.63 12.66
C HIS A 5 -3.83 20.78 12.07
N LYS A 6 -2.81 20.83 12.94
CA LYS A 6 -1.44 20.59 12.50
C LYS A 6 -1.40 19.21 11.86
N ASP A 7 -0.92 19.19 10.64
CA ASP A 7 -0.76 18.04 9.78
C ASP A 7 -0.10 16.87 10.53
N TYR A 8 -0.85 15.82 10.82
CA TYR A 8 -0.27 14.49 11.03
C TYR A 8 0.23 14.02 9.67
N LEU A 9 1.33 14.62 9.21
CA LEU A 9 2.01 14.23 7.97
C LEU A 9 2.10 12.72 7.98
N ASN A 10 1.44 12.10 7.01
CA ASN A 10 1.28 10.66 6.94
C ASN A 10 2.65 10.01 7.19
N PRO A 11 2.82 9.21 8.25
CA PRO A 11 4.13 8.72 8.68
C PRO A 11 4.88 7.94 7.60
N LEU A 12 4.21 7.56 6.51
CA LEU A 12 4.76 6.89 5.34
C LEU A 12 5.38 7.84 4.29
N GLN A 13 5.18 9.17 4.39
CA GLN A 13 5.69 10.13 3.40
C GLN A 13 7.22 10.20 3.37
N ASN A 14 7.86 10.17 4.54
CA ASN A 14 9.32 10.33 4.69
C ASN A 14 10.06 8.98 4.84
N VAL A 15 9.39 7.86 4.55
CA VAL A 15 9.98 6.53 4.72
C VAL A 15 10.64 6.09 3.42
N GLY A 16 11.93 5.77 3.48
CA GLY A 16 12.70 5.27 2.34
C GLY A 16 12.49 3.79 2.04
N ARG A 17 12.12 2.97 3.03
CA ARG A 17 11.87 1.53 2.86
C ARG A 17 10.59 1.09 3.57
N VAL A 18 9.71 0.40 2.86
CA VAL A 18 8.42 -0.06 3.37
C VAL A 18 8.27 -1.56 3.14
N VAL A 19 7.84 -2.29 4.16
CA VAL A 19 7.37 -3.67 4.03
C VAL A 19 5.85 -3.66 4.00
N VAL A 20 5.26 -4.18 2.94
CA VAL A 20 3.81 -4.28 2.77
C VAL A 20 3.41 -5.73 2.99
N LYS A 21 2.75 -6.02 4.12
CA LYS A 21 2.11 -7.32 4.36
C LYS A 21 0.70 -7.28 3.82
N VAL A 22 0.38 -8.23 2.96
CA VAL A 22 -0.96 -8.41 2.39
C VAL A 22 -1.53 -9.71 2.92
N GLY A 23 -2.77 -9.66 3.40
CA GLY A 23 -3.50 -10.84 3.86
C GLY A 23 -4.15 -11.57 2.68
N THR A 24 -4.42 -12.87 2.84
CA THR A 24 -5.06 -13.70 1.80
C THR A 24 -6.36 -13.09 1.30
N SER A 25 -7.24 -12.60 2.19
CA SER A 25 -8.51 -11.98 1.82
C SER A 25 -8.38 -10.70 0.98
N SER A 26 -7.22 -10.04 1.00
CA SER A 26 -6.93 -8.88 0.16
C SER A 26 -6.50 -9.25 -1.26
N LEU A 27 -6.14 -10.52 -1.50
CA LEU A 27 -5.71 -11.04 -2.80
C LEU A 27 -6.68 -12.05 -3.40
N THR A 28 -7.66 -12.53 -2.62
CA THR A 28 -8.61 -13.54 -3.07
C THR A 28 -10.03 -13.00 -3.25
N ASP A 29 -10.83 -13.68 -4.08
CA ASP A 29 -12.26 -13.49 -4.24
C ASP A 29 -13.07 -14.20 -3.13
N GLU A 30 -14.40 -14.12 -3.22
CA GLU A 30 -15.35 -14.79 -2.30
C GLU A 30 -15.19 -16.32 -2.29
N SER A 31 -14.60 -16.90 -3.35
CA SER A 31 -14.31 -18.34 -3.48
C SER A 31 -12.90 -18.71 -3.02
N ASN A 32 -12.18 -17.80 -2.36
CA ASN A 32 -10.79 -17.94 -1.94
C ASN A 32 -9.81 -18.24 -3.11
N LYS A 33 -10.16 -17.86 -4.34
CA LYS A 33 -9.26 -17.90 -5.49
C LYS A 33 -8.59 -16.56 -5.68
N LEU A 34 -7.41 -16.54 -6.30
CA LEU A 34 -6.71 -15.28 -6.57
C LEU A 34 -7.57 -14.37 -7.46
N ASP A 35 -7.80 -13.15 -6.98
CA ASP A 35 -8.47 -12.10 -7.71
C ASP A 35 -7.42 -11.26 -8.46
N VAL A 36 -7.36 -11.48 -9.77
CA VAL A 36 -6.41 -10.80 -10.66
C VAL A 36 -6.58 -9.27 -10.62
N SER A 37 -7.79 -8.77 -10.40
CA SER A 37 -8.06 -7.32 -10.35
C SER A 37 -7.47 -6.71 -9.08
N LYS A 38 -7.63 -7.39 -7.93
CA LYS A 38 -7.00 -6.96 -6.66
C LYS A 38 -5.48 -6.99 -6.76
N ILE A 39 -4.92 -8.02 -7.38
CA ILE A 39 -3.47 -8.14 -7.60
C ILE A 39 -2.97 -7.01 -8.52
N ALA A 40 -3.63 -6.77 -9.65
CA ALA A 40 -3.25 -5.71 -10.59
C ALA A 40 -3.28 -4.33 -9.92
N HIS A 41 -4.30 -4.08 -9.09
CA HIS A 41 -4.41 -2.85 -8.33
C HIS A 41 -3.25 -2.68 -7.33
N LEU A 42 -2.93 -3.73 -6.56
CA LEU A 42 -1.79 -3.73 -5.64
C LEU A 42 -0.47 -3.45 -6.36
N VAL A 43 -0.22 -4.12 -7.48
CA VAL A 43 1.00 -3.94 -8.28
C VAL A 43 1.10 -2.50 -8.79
N SER A 44 0.01 -1.91 -9.26
CA SER A 44 -0.02 -0.50 -9.69
C SER A 44 0.39 0.46 -8.57
N MET A 45 -0.14 0.26 -7.36
CA MET A 45 0.24 1.05 -6.19
C MET A 45 1.72 0.88 -5.82
N ILE A 46 2.22 -0.37 -5.81
CA ILE A 46 3.63 -0.65 -5.52
C ILE A 46 4.55 0.02 -6.56
N ILE A 47 4.20 -0.03 -7.84
CA ILE A 47 4.97 0.62 -8.90
C ILE A 47 5.01 2.14 -8.71
N LYS A 48 3.87 2.75 -8.34
CA LYS A 48 3.80 4.19 -8.06
C LYS A 48 4.75 4.57 -6.92
N GLU A 49 4.76 3.82 -5.83
CA GLU A 49 5.65 4.09 -4.69
C GLU A 49 7.12 3.77 -5.00
N LYS A 50 7.40 2.73 -5.80
CA LYS A 50 8.76 2.46 -6.28
C LYS A 50 9.28 3.60 -7.16
N LYS A 51 8.44 4.17 -8.02
CA LYS A 51 8.77 5.35 -8.84
C LYS A 51 8.96 6.62 -8.01
N SER A 52 8.35 6.72 -6.83
CA SER A 52 8.59 7.82 -5.89
C SER A 52 9.90 7.68 -5.10
N GLY A 53 10.68 6.63 -5.36
CA GLY A 53 11.99 6.39 -4.75
C GLY A 53 11.96 5.49 -3.53
N LYS A 54 10.80 4.93 -3.14
CA LYS A 54 10.70 4.02 -2.00
C LYS A 54 11.16 2.61 -2.36
N ALA A 55 11.94 1.99 -1.47
CA ALA A 55 12.23 0.57 -1.53
C ALA A 55 11.06 -0.23 -0.92
N ILE A 56 10.32 -0.96 -1.75
CA ILE A 56 9.17 -1.76 -1.32
C ILE A 56 9.56 -3.24 -1.22
N VAL A 57 9.23 -3.89 -0.11
CA VAL A 57 9.23 -5.35 0.04
C VAL A 57 7.78 -5.80 0.23
N LEU A 58 7.29 -6.67 -0.63
CA LEU A 58 5.96 -7.25 -0.53
C LEU A 58 6.04 -8.60 0.19
N VAL A 59 5.16 -8.83 1.16
CA VAL A 59 4.94 -10.13 1.80
C VAL A 59 3.48 -10.50 1.58
N SER A 60 3.26 -11.61 0.88
CA SER A 60 1.93 -12.22 0.71
C SER A 60 1.66 -13.25 1.79
#